data_AF-A0A846MXP6-F1
#
_entry.id   AF-A0A846MXP6-F1
#
_cell.length_a   1.000
_cell.length_b   1.000
_cell.length_c   1.000
_cell.angle_alpha   90.00
_cell.angle_beta   90.00
_cell.angle_gamma   90.00
#
_symmetry.space_group_name_H-M   'P 1'
#
loop_
_entity.id
_entity.type
_entity.pdbx_description
1 polymer ?
#
loop_
_entity_poly.entity_id
_entity_poly.type
_entity_poly.pdbx_seq_one_letter_code
_entity_poly.pdbx_strand_id
1 'polypeptide(L)'
;MAGDSFRLFVFHNDAATALIIAESYFNAKGAGRLLLPPCDVPVSKTIYLPIGSSLIGVPWRTRLLTTAEAAYDDNVLFRLNVGGDGKWEQGFPGPRAGFIEDIRFVNNANRDVRAFDLGGGYSLKRVAAENFCQLAHMAPDYVDQVSFEQCLLFWRKPPSSWPARHQQGISSGAFGDGLRIDGCHIMPFVGDKAEGMAEYVGISLSACRGGTIANHINGKIQFTDCAALAVTGGHFELGGLELLRSQIAVKSTIFFNRGLLGRTPIDVLPAPSESCNSLDLEDVRFEILENFGGVVTGADVKLARGSRLTTRGSFRRFGRNGNLSLQCLFGFILADERGFPLPDWISKAAACSMDGSVEADGTISTPITASTPRANALSLRTDNVAGPFTAPSSTYYYTYQLFYDMQRLIGHEVDAAPVSLRLQQGKAGAVLLPSRVVGVTLRVYRGTEPGRYRWMADVPVVAANELYDFGRHLSGFAWQARSPGPTVALSLPGFFGTVSWRGGLVDATARASLASPFPVSGQWRAGDRLSFAHPLRQSDGRDAIGLICSADTQTKVQRADFRLLIAS
;
A
#
# COMPACT_ATOMS: atom_id res chain seq x y z
N MET A 1 13.62 40.96 5.35
CA MET A 1 14.96 41.35 4.86
C MET A 1 14.82 41.87 3.44
N ALA A 2 14.87 43.19 3.25
CA ALA A 2 14.96 43.80 1.93
C ALA A 2 16.44 43.81 1.53
N GLY A 3 16.92 42.69 0.98
CA GLY A 3 18.25 42.56 0.42
C GLY A 3 18.21 42.84 -1.08
N ASP A 4 19.13 43.68 -1.55
CA ASP A 4 19.31 44.04 -2.96
C ASP A 4 19.20 42.83 -3.87
N SER A 5 18.15 42.78 -4.71
CA SER A 5 18.00 41.72 -5.69
C SER A 5 18.98 41.98 -6.83
N PHE A 6 20.17 41.37 -6.76
CA PHE A 6 21.04 41.29 -7.94
C PHE A 6 20.32 40.49 -9.02
N ARG A 7 19.99 41.14 -10.14
CA ARG A 7 19.42 40.50 -11.33
C ARG A 7 20.49 40.50 -12.40
N LEU A 8 21.24 39.40 -12.49
CA LEU A 8 22.11 39.17 -13.64
C LEU A 8 21.28 38.62 -14.79
N PHE A 9 21.08 39.42 -15.83
CA PHE A 9 20.52 38.94 -17.10
C PHE A 9 21.66 38.38 -17.93
N VAL A 10 21.71 37.06 -18.04
CA VAL A 10 22.73 36.36 -18.81
C VAL A 10 22.29 36.28 -20.27
N PHE A 11 23.15 36.69 -21.20
CA PHE A 11 22.95 36.50 -22.63
C PHE A 11 23.57 35.17 -23.09
N HIS A 12 23.02 34.61 -24.18
CA HIS A 12 23.10 33.19 -24.56
C HIS A 12 24.50 32.54 -24.67
N ASN A 13 25.57 33.33 -24.83
CA ASN A 13 26.92 32.84 -25.15
C ASN A 13 27.85 32.66 -23.95
N ASP A 14 27.43 33.03 -22.72
CA ASP A 14 28.34 33.01 -21.55
C ASP A 14 27.70 32.44 -20.28
N ALA A 15 26.70 31.57 -20.41
CA ALA A 15 25.91 31.13 -19.26
C ALA A 15 26.67 30.28 -18.24
N ALA A 16 27.69 29.52 -18.67
CA ALA A 16 28.55 28.75 -17.77
C ALA A 16 29.43 29.68 -16.91
N THR A 17 30.05 30.69 -17.52
CA THR A 17 30.82 31.71 -16.81
C THR A 17 29.92 32.52 -15.89
N ALA A 18 28.69 32.84 -16.32
CA ALA A 18 27.74 33.55 -15.48
C ALA A 18 27.36 32.76 -14.22
N LEU A 19 27.25 31.43 -14.28
CA LEU A 19 27.00 30.58 -13.11
C LEU A 19 28.17 30.63 -12.12
N ILE A 20 29.42 30.59 -12.62
CA ILE A 20 30.64 30.69 -11.79
C ILE A 20 30.80 32.11 -11.18
N ILE A 21 30.48 33.15 -11.94
CA ILE A 21 30.46 34.53 -11.46
C ILE A 21 29.38 34.69 -10.38
N ALA A 22 28.19 34.12 -10.59
CA ALA A 22 27.10 34.17 -9.63
C ALA A 22 27.44 33.44 -8.33
N GLU A 23 28.07 32.26 -8.41
CA GLU A 23 28.62 31.53 -7.26
C GLU A 23 29.55 32.43 -6.43
N SER A 24 30.55 33.02 -7.09
CA SER A 24 31.53 33.92 -6.44
C SER A 24 30.86 35.15 -5.82
N TYR A 25 29.89 35.75 -6.52
CA TYR A 25 29.14 36.91 -6.04
C TYR A 25 28.26 36.56 -4.84
N PHE A 26 27.52 35.45 -4.89
CA PHE A 26 26.68 35.03 -3.76
C PHE A 26 27.54 34.71 -2.55
N ASN A 27 28.66 34.01 -2.69
CA ASN A 27 29.58 33.74 -1.58
C ASN A 27 30.12 35.04 -0.96
N ALA A 28 30.41 36.07 -1.77
CA ALA A 28 30.84 37.37 -1.26
C ALA A 28 29.72 38.18 -0.58
N LYS A 29 28.45 37.94 -0.93
CA LYS A 29 27.28 38.69 -0.41
C LYS A 29 26.45 37.94 0.63
N GLY A 30 26.66 36.64 0.77
CA GLY A 30 25.92 35.74 1.67
C GLY A 30 24.53 35.33 1.19
N ALA A 31 24.03 35.80 0.05
CA ALA A 31 22.75 35.40 -0.58
C ALA A 31 22.62 35.99 -2.01
N GLY A 32 21.64 35.51 -2.78
CA GLY A 32 21.24 36.17 -4.02
C GLY A 32 20.28 35.36 -4.88
N ARG A 33 19.93 35.88 -6.07
CA ARG A 33 19.05 35.21 -7.02
C ARG A 33 19.63 35.26 -8.42
N LEU A 34 19.75 34.12 -9.09
CA LEU A 34 20.17 34.03 -10.48
C LEU A 34 19.00 33.65 -11.37
N LEU A 35 18.77 34.44 -12.42
CA LEU A 35 17.78 34.18 -13.45
C LEU A 35 18.51 33.64 -14.69
N LEU A 36 18.22 32.40 -15.07
CA LEU A 36 18.83 31.74 -16.22
C LEU A 36 17.88 31.82 -17.43
N PRO A 37 18.36 32.25 -18.61
CA PRO A 37 17.56 32.27 -19.83
C PRO A 37 17.29 30.83 -20.33
N PRO A 38 16.39 30.65 -21.31
CA PRO A 38 16.15 29.35 -21.93
C PRO A 38 17.37 28.92 -22.77
N CYS A 39 18.33 28.23 -22.14
CA CYS A 39 19.59 27.84 -22.75
C CYS A 39 20.16 26.56 -22.11
N ASP A 40 21.22 26.04 -22.74
CA ASP A 40 22.05 24.99 -22.18
C ASP A 40 23.27 25.60 -21.48
N VAL A 41 23.48 25.22 -20.23
CA VAL A 41 24.57 25.70 -19.38
C VAL A 41 25.45 24.51 -19.02
N PRO A 42 26.65 24.35 -19.61
CA PRO A 42 27.59 23.34 -19.15
C PRO A 42 28.08 23.66 -17.74
N VAL A 43 28.08 22.66 -16.87
CA VAL A 43 28.57 22.73 -15.49
C VAL A 43 29.73 21.75 -15.38
N SER A 44 30.94 22.30 -15.20
CA SER A 44 32.20 21.54 -15.25
C SER A 44 32.88 21.33 -13.89
N LYS A 45 32.21 21.72 -12.80
CA LYS A 45 32.62 21.49 -11.42
C LYS A 45 31.42 21.54 -10.49
N THR A 46 31.60 21.15 -9.23
CA THR A 46 30.61 21.43 -8.18
C THR A 46 30.42 22.93 -7.98
N ILE A 47 29.18 23.36 -7.80
CA ILE A 47 28.80 24.75 -7.52
C ILE A 47 28.37 24.88 -6.06
N TYR A 48 29.00 25.81 -5.34
CA TYR A 48 28.75 26.11 -3.93
C TYR A 48 27.92 27.38 -3.78
N LEU A 49 26.67 27.25 -3.33
CA LEU A 49 25.77 28.39 -3.11
C LEU A 49 25.55 28.58 -1.61
N PRO A 50 25.69 29.80 -1.06
CA PRO A 50 25.43 30.04 0.35
C PRO A 50 23.91 29.99 0.63
N ILE A 51 23.56 30.01 1.91
CA ILE A 51 22.20 30.29 2.38
C ILE A 51 21.57 31.51 1.67
N GLY A 52 20.25 31.54 1.52
CA GLY A 52 19.50 32.62 0.87
C GLY A 52 19.64 32.65 -0.66
N SER A 53 20.46 31.79 -1.25
CA SER A 53 20.66 31.70 -2.69
C SER A 53 19.48 31.04 -3.40
N SER A 54 19.15 31.53 -4.59
CA SER A 54 18.10 30.94 -5.42
C SER A 54 18.49 30.90 -6.90
N LEU A 55 18.12 29.82 -7.59
CA LEU A 55 18.28 29.65 -9.03
C LEU A 55 16.92 29.51 -9.70
N ILE A 56 16.67 30.29 -10.75
CA ILE A 56 15.38 30.30 -11.45
C ILE A 56 15.65 30.18 -12.95
N GLY A 57 15.15 29.11 -13.55
CA GLY A 57 15.19 28.90 -15.00
C GLY A 57 13.88 29.27 -15.69
N VAL A 58 13.81 28.92 -16.97
CA VAL A 58 12.57 28.90 -17.74
C VAL A 58 12.08 27.46 -17.83
N PRO A 59 10.82 27.17 -17.41
CA PRO A 59 10.33 25.80 -17.29
C PRO A 59 10.57 24.99 -18.57
N TRP A 60 11.21 23.84 -18.41
CA TRP A 60 11.58 22.89 -19.48
C TRP A 60 12.57 23.38 -20.54
N ARG A 61 12.99 24.65 -20.50
CA ARG A 61 13.87 25.28 -21.52
C ARG A 61 15.26 25.61 -21.01
N THR A 62 15.44 25.83 -19.71
CA THR A 62 16.78 25.97 -19.10
C THR A 62 17.31 24.61 -18.70
N ARG A 63 18.48 24.24 -19.24
CA ARG A 63 19.14 22.96 -18.96
C ARG A 63 20.55 23.19 -18.42
N LEU A 64 20.90 22.52 -17.34
CA LEU A 64 22.25 22.47 -16.78
C LEU A 64 22.84 21.09 -17.08
N LEU A 65 23.91 21.08 -17.86
CA LEU A 65 24.50 19.86 -18.42
C LEU A 65 25.81 19.55 -17.71
N THR A 66 25.92 18.37 -17.11
CA THR A 66 27.24 17.91 -16.61
C THR A 66 28.19 17.74 -17.79
N THR A 67 29.44 18.18 -17.68
CA THR A 67 30.47 17.85 -18.67
C THR A 67 31.19 16.54 -18.33
N ALA A 68 31.72 15.84 -19.34
CA ALA A 68 32.61 14.72 -19.13
C ALA A 68 33.91 15.20 -18.47
N GLU A 69 34.58 14.33 -17.71
CA GLU A 69 35.89 14.59 -17.07
C GLU A 69 35.89 15.72 -16.02
N ALA A 70 34.73 16.31 -15.73
CA ALA A 70 34.58 17.29 -14.67
C ALA A 70 34.84 16.67 -13.29
N ALA A 71 35.57 17.39 -12.46
CA ALA A 71 35.75 17.05 -11.06
C ALA A 71 34.57 17.60 -10.25
N TYR A 72 33.68 16.69 -9.82
CA TYR A 72 32.59 17.00 -8.89
C TYR A 72 32.99 16.52 -7.49
N ASP A 73 33.05 17.44 -6.54
CA ASP A 73 33.41 17.19 -5.15
C ASP A 73 32.39 16.24 -4.49
N ASP A 74 32.85 15.05 -4.09
CA ASP A 74 32.02 13.91 -3.64
C ASP A 74 30.93 13.51 -4.65
N ASN A 75 31.21 13.74 -5.93
CA ASN A 75 30.29 13.50 -7.03
C ASN A 75 28.95 14.26 -6.93
N VAL A 76 28.96 15.48 -6.40
CA VAL A 76 27.77 16.33 -6.27
C VAL A 76 27.83 17.51 -7.22
N LEU A 77 26.73 17.79 -7.93
CA LEU A 77 26.67 18.93 -8.85
C LEU A 77 26.52 20.28 -8.10
N PHE A 78 25.61 20.34 -7.13
CA PHE A 78 25.33 21.56 -6.37
C PHE A 78 25.34 21.29 -4.86
N ARG A 79 26.01 22.17 -4.11
CA ARG A 79 25.96 22.23 -2.66
C ARG A 79 25.33 23.55 -2.23
N LEU A 80 24.22 23.48 -1.50
CA LEU A 80 23.46 24.65 -1.07
C LEU A 80 23.56 24.79 0.44
N ASN A 81 24.34 25.76 0.92
CA ASN A 81 24.72 25.95 2.33
C ASN A 81 25.37 24.68 2.91
N VAL A 82 26.17 24.00 2.10
CA VAL A 82 26.89 22.77 2.46
C VAL A 82 28.35 22.90 2.02
N GLY A 83 29.29 22.75 2.94
CA GLY A 83 30.72 22.81 2.67
C GLY A 83 31.22 21.52 2.01
N GLY A 84 32.50 21.48 1.60
CA GLY A 84 33.11 20.29 0.98
C GLY A 84 33.12 19.04 1.87
N ASP A 85 33.03 19.22 3.19
CA ASP A 85 32.94 18.13 4.18
C ASP A 85 31.52 17.54 4.33
N GLY A 86 30.53 18.09 3.62
CA GLY A 86 29.14 17.63 3.66
C GLY A 86 28.33 18.17 4.84
N LYS A 87 28.87 19.14 5.60
CA LYS A 87 28.17 19.78 6.73
C LYS A 87 27.64 21.15 6.35
N TRP A 88 26.73 21.67 7.17
CA TRP A 88 26.24 23.03 7.04
C TRP A 88 27.37 24.06 7.13
N GLU A 89 27.35 25.04 6.24
CA GLU A 89 28.24 26.21 6.36
C GLU A 89 27.66 27.22 7.36
N GLN A 90 26.34 27.45 7.31
CA GLN A 90 25.60 28.24 8.28
C GLN A 90 24.52 27.39 8.95
N GLY A 91 24.60 27.29 10.28
CA GLY A 91 23.66 26.55 11.09
C GLY A 91 22.32 27.25 11.35
N PHE A 92 21.26 26.45 11.45
CA PHE A 92 19.86 26.86 11.65
C PHE A 92 19.43 28.04 10.77
N PRO A 93 19.52 27.90 9.42
CA PRO A 93 18.83 28.82 8.52
C PRO A 93 17.37 28.87 8.96
N GLY A 94 16.84 30.06 9.25
CA GLY A 94 15.40 30.21 9.46
C GLY A 94 14.61 29.61 8.27
N PRO A 95 13.27 29.58 8.38
CA PRO A 95 12.43 29.05 7.33
C PRO A 95 12.76 29.65 5.95
N ARG A 96 12.86 28.80 4.91
CA ARG A 96 13.17 29.15 3.51
C ARG A 96 14.62 29.61 3.27
N ALA A 97 15.55 28.67 3.41
CA ALA A 97 16.98 28.88 3.14
C ALA A 97 17.28 29.22 1.67
N GLY A 98 16.34 29.05 0.74
CA GLY A 98 16.50 29.38 -0.68
C GLY A 98 15.64 28.47 -1.55
N PHE A 99 15.73 28.61 -2.87
CA PHE A 99 15.00 27.72 -3.79
C PHE A 99 15.65 27.54 -5.16
N ILE A 100 15.38 26.40 -5.78
CA ILE A 100 15.69 26.11 -7.18
C ILE A 100 14.36 25.86 -7.91
N GLU A 101 14.10 26.61 -8.97
CA GLU A 101 12.84 26.52 -9.71
C GLU A 101 13.06 26.45 -11.23
N ASP A 102 12.26 25.63 -11.91
CA ASP A 102 12.14 25.62 -13.38
C ASP A 102 13.39 25.24 -14.17
N ILE A 103 14.20 24.33 -13.64
CA ILE A 103 15.47 23.91 -14.26
C ILE A 103 15.50 22.40 -14.49
N ARG A 104 16.02 21.99 -15.65
CA ARG A 104 16.39 20.59 -15.93
C ARG A 104 17.89 20.42 -15.74
N PHE A 105 18.28 19.42 -14.97
CA PHE A 105 19.66 18.97 -14.80
C PHE A 105 19.80 17.69 -15.60
N VAL A 106 20.81 17.61 -16.47
CA VAL A 106 21.00 16.47 -17.37
C VAL A 106 22.41 15.91 -17.20
N ASN A 107 22.50 14.64 -16.79
CA ASN A 107 23.75 13.93 -16.60
C ASN A 107 23.92 12.77 -17.60
N ASN A 108 24.30 13.10 -18.83
CA ASN A 108 24.60 12.09 -19.85
C ASN A 108 26.08 11.68 -19.86
N ALA A 109 26.95 12.46 -19.21
CA ALA A 109 28.39 12.31 -19.33
C ALA A 109 29.02 11.51 -18.19
N ASN A 110 28.39 11.48 -17.01
CA ASN A 110 28.97 10.87 -15.82
C ASN A 110 28.05 9.78 -15.26
N ARG A 111 28.63 8.69 -14.74
CA ARG A 111 27.83 7.59 -14.20
C ARG A 111 27.29 7.89 -12.82
N ASP A 112 28.11 8.44 -11.95
CA ASP A 112 27.91 8.38 -10.51
C ASP A 112 27.76 9.79 -9.92
N VAL A 113 26.87 10.63 -10.45
CA VAL A 113 26.67 12.01 -9.96
C VAL A 113 25.33 12.18 -9.26
N ARG A 114 25.35 12.93 -8.16
CA ARG A 114 24.21 13.37 -7.33
C ARG A 114 23.90 14.83 -7.66
N ALA A 115 22.62 15.21 -7.68
CA ALA A 115 22.25 16.57 -8.10
C ALA A 115 22.48 17.60 -6.98
N PHE A 116 21.93 17.38 -5.77
CA PHE A 116 21.98 18.36 -4.69
C PHE A 116 22.39 17.77 -3.33
N ASP A 117 23.29 18.47 -2.64
CA ASP A 117 23.40 18.43 -1.18
C ASP A 117 22.82 19.73 -0.60
N LEU A 118 21.94 19.62 0.39
CA LEU A 118 21.14 20.73 0.91
C LEU A 118 21.36 20.93 2.41
N GLY A 119 21.62 22.17 2.82
CA GLY A 119 21.78 22.58 4.21
C GLY A 119 20.77 23.65 4.62
N GLY A 120 19.66 23.26 5.25
CA GLY A 120 18.58 24.19 5.63
C GLY A 120 17.28 23.96 4.87
N GLY A 121 16.25 24.74 5.19
CA GLY A 121 14.89 24.62 4.62
C GLY A 121 14.79 25.09 3.18
N TYR A 122 15.38 24.36 2.23
CA TYR A 122 15.34 24.67 0.79
C TYR A 122 14.08 24.13 0.11
N SER A 123 13.65 24.84 -0.95
CA SER A 123 12.58 24.40 -1.85
C SER A 123 13.09 24.08 -3.25
N LEU A 124 12.79 22.89 -3.76
CA LEU A 124 13.03 22.52 -5.16
C LEU A 124 11.67 22.42 -5.86
N LYS A 125 11.48 23.16 -6.96
CA LYS A 125 10.17 23.28 -7.62
C LYS A 125 10.27 23.14 -9.13
N ARG A 126 9.52 22.21 -9.73
CA ARG A 126 9.57 21.89 -11.17
C ARG A 126 11.00 21.64 -11.65
N VAL A 127 11.77 20.93 -10.82
CA VAL A 127 13.14 20.52 -11.09
C VAL A 127 13.16 19.10 -11.64
N ALA A 128 13.80 18.87 -12.77
CA ALA A 128 14.03 17.53 -13.29
C ALA A 128 15.52 17.18 -13.21
N ALA A 129 15.87 16.07 -12.58
CA ALA A 129 17.22 15.50 -12.59
C ALA A 129 17.22 14.24 -13.46
N GLU A 130 17.79 14.35 -14.65
CA GLU A 130 17.85 13.28 -15.64
C GLU A 130 19.17 12.54 -15.53
N ASN A 131 19.11 11.24 -15.27
CA ASN A 131 20.27 10.33 -15.20
C ASN A 131 21.21 10.62 -14.02
N PHE A 132 20.65 11.05 -12.89
CA PHE A 132 21.37 11.22 -11.63
C PHE A 132 21.12 10.04 -10.69
N CYS A 133 22.07 9.77 -9.80
CA CYS A 133 21.95 8.75 -8.76
C CYS A 133 21.06 9.20 -7.58
N GLN A 134 20.91 10.52 -7.40
CA GLN A 134 20.15 11.11 -6.31
C GLN A 134 19.72 12.51 -6.73
N LEU A 135 18.45 12.86 -6.47
CA LEU A 135 17.96 14.22 -6.62
C LEU A 135 18.53 15.07 -5.48
N ALA A 136 18.27 14.71 -4.23
CA ALA A 136 18.70 15.51 -3.10
C ALA A 136 19.11 14.67 -1.89
N HIS A 137 20.16 15.12 -1.21
CA HIS A 137 20.53 14.69 0.12
C HIS A 137 20.52 15.89 1.06
N MET A 138 19.88 15.73 2.21
CA MET A 138 19.98 16.70 3.28
C MET A 138 21.19 16.39 4.14
N ALA A 139 22.01 17.42 4.40
CA ALA A 139 23.07 17.34 5.40
C ALA A 139 22.52 16.83 6.76
N PRO A 140 23.36 16.17 7.58
CA PRO A 140 22.92 15.38 8.73
C PRO A 140 22.25 16.19 9.85
N ASP A 141 22.43 17.51 9.87
CA ASP A 141 21.88 18.41 10.86
C ASP A 141 20.34 18.54 10.78
N TYR A 142 19.72 18.95 11.90
CA TYR A 142 18.27 19.10 12.03
C TYR A 142 17.74 20.21 11.11
N VAL A 143 16.70 19.91 10.31
CA VAL A 143 16.16 20.87 9.34
C VAL A 143 14.63 20.87 9.25
N ASP A 144 14.05 22.08 9.21
CA ASP A 144 12.61 22.31 9.04
C ASP A 144 12.27 22.87 7.65
N GLN A 145 11.01 22.73 7.24
CA GLN A 145 10.42 23.39 6.07
C GLN A 145 11.12 23.14 4.73
N VAL A 146 11.53 21.89 4.49
CA VAL A 146 12.05 21.45 3.20
C VAL A 146 10.89 21.09 2.28
N SER A 147 10.95 21.53 1.03
CA SER A 147 9.92 21.21 0.03
C SER A 147 10.45 20.75 -1.31
N PHE A 148 9.81 19.72 -1.86
CA PHE A 148 10.01 19.20 -3.21
C PHE A 148 8.67 19.23 -3.93
N GLU A 149 8.52 20.07 -4.95
CA GLU A 149 7.25 20.30 -5.63
C GLU A 149 7.41 20.03 -7.12
N GLN A 150 6.66 19.06 -7.66
CA GLN A 150 6.67 18.70 -9.08
C GLN A 150 8.06 18.32 -9.60
N CYS A 151 8.89 17.71 -8.74
CA CYS A 151 10.22 17.26 -9.12
C CYS A 151 10.20 15.91 -9.84
N LEU A 152 11.14 15.73 -10.76
CA LEU A 152 11.32 14.50 -11.51
C LEU A 152 12.75 13.98 -11.31
N LEU A 153 12.88 12.69 -11.02
CA LEU A 153 14.17 12.00 -11.02
C LEU A 153 14.10 10.79 -11.95
N PHE A 154 14.93 10.79 -12.99
CA PHE A 154 15.28 9.57 -13.73
C PHE A 154 16.52 8.97 -13.08
N TRP A 155 16.26 8.08 -12.13
CA TRP A 155 17.27 7.55 -11.24
C TRP A 155 18.16 6.53 -11.91
N ARG A 156 19.45 6.76 -11.83
CA ARG A 156 20.48 5.80 -12.22
C ARG A 156 20.93 5.02 -11.00
N LYS A 157 21.15 3.71 -11.12
CA LYS A 157 21.61 2.88 -10.00
C LYS A 157 22.97 3.41 -9.48
N PRO A 158 23.07 3.84 -8.21
CA PRO A 158 24.31 4.29 -7.59
C PRO A 158 25.26 3.11 -7.36
N PRO A 159 26.57 3.36 -7.23
CA PRO A 159 27.53 2.36 -6.79
C PRO A 159 27.13 1.75 -5.44
N SER A 160 27.19 0.42 -5.32
CA SER A 160 26.86 -0.28 -4.07
C SER A 160 27.81 0.05 -2.91
N SER A 161 28.99 0.59 -3.21
CA SER A 161 29.99 1.05 -2.24
C SER A 161 29.64 2.39 -1.58
N TRP A 162 28.66 3.13 -2.11
CA TRP A 162 28.26 4.40 -1.53
C TRP A 162 27.55 4.22 -0.19
N PRO A 163 27.62 5.20 0.73
CA PRO A 163 26.79 5.18 1.93
C PRO A 163 25.29 5.06 1.57
N ALA A 164 24.52 4.32 2.37
CA ALA A 164 23.09 4.06 2.09
C ALA A 164 22.27 5.33 1.80
N ARG A 165 22.53 6.43 2.54
CA ARG A 165 21.92 7.75 2.32
C ARG A 165 22.17 8.33 0.93
N HIS A 166 23.28 8.00 0.27
CA HIS A 166 23.59 8.46 -1.09
C HIS A 166 23.00 7.53 -2.16
N GLN A 167 22.41 6.40 -1.77
CA GLN A 167 21.82 5.43 -2.70
C GLN A 167 20.33 5.67 -3.00
N GLN A 168 19.75 6.73 -2.44
CA GLN A 168 18.31 6.99 -2.43
C GLN A 168 17.98 8.21 -3.29
N GLY A 169 16.79 8.26 -3.89
CA GLY A 169 16.39 9.40 -4.74
C GLY A 169 16.34 10.73 -3.99
N ILE A 170 15.67 10.75 -2.84
CA ILE A 170 15.68 11.83 -1.85
C ILE A 170 16.01 11.20 -0.50
N SER A 171 17.01 11.73 0.20
CA SER A 171 17.40 11.23 1.53
C SER A 171 17.47 12.35 2.54
N SER A 172 17.10 12.03 3.79
CA SER A 172 17.23 12.95 4.91
C SER A 172 18.38 12.58 5.85
N GLY A 173 18.95 13.59 6.49
CA GLY A 173 19.52 13.46 7.83
C GLY A 173 18.37 13.38 8.85
N ALA A 174 18.26 14.38 9.73
CA ALA A 174 17.15 14.54 10.65
C ALA A 174 16.19 15.63 10.16
N PHE A 175 15.01 15.25 9.63
CA PHE A 175 13.96 16.23 9.38
C PHE A 175 13.27 16.60 10.68
N GLY A 176 13.04 17.88 10.91
CA GLY A 176 12.09 18.32 11.91
C GLY A 176 10.68 18.33 11.35
N ASP A 177 10.09 19.53 11.29
CA ASP A 177 8.71 19.76 10.93
C ASP A 177 8.55 20.46 9.57
N GLY A 178 7.37 20.28 8.96
CA GLY A 178 6.99 21.01 7.76
C GLY A 178 7.59 20.48 6.47
N LEU A 179 7.98 19.20 6.43
CA LEU A 179 8.35 18.54 5.17
C LEU A 179 7.16 18.55 4.19
N ARG A 180 7.41 18.93 2.94
CA ARG A 180 6.43 18.83 1.85
C ARG A 180 7.03 18.19 0.61
N ILE A 181 6.52 17.04 0.19
CA ILE A 181 6.84 16.43 -1.11
C ILE A 181 5.54 16.35 -1.89
N ASP A 182 5.41 17.02 -3.03
CA ASP A 182 4.12 17.12 -3.74
C ASP A 182 4.30 16.98 -5.25
N GLY A 183 3.61 16.02 -5.86
CA GLY A 183 3.62 15.81 -7.31
C GLY A 183 4.97 15.34 -7.85
N CYS A 184 5.81 14.74 -7.01
CA CYS A 184 7.11 14.23 -7.42
C CYS A 184 7.00 12.87 -8.11
N HIS A 185 7.77 12.65 -9.17
CA HIS A 185 7.88 11.37 -9.85
C HIS A 185 9.33 10.88 -9.78
N ILE A 186 9.52 9.72 -9.18
CA ILE A 186 10.84 9.15 -8.97
C ILE A 186 10.85 7.75 -9.61
N MET A 187 11.57 7.62 -10.73
CA MET A 187 11.52 6.42 -11.58
C MET A 187 12.93 5.97 -12.00
N PRO A 188 13.15 4.66 -12.22
CA PRO A 188 14.42 4.17 -12.75
C PRO A 188 14.70 4.73 -14.14
N PHE A 189 15.98 4.86 -14.47
CA PHE A 189 16.42 5.09 -15.81
C PHE A 189 16.10 3.88 -16.71
N VAL A 190 15.73 4.13 -17.96
CA VAL A 190 15.25 3.11 -18.90
C VAL A 190 16.28 1.99 -19.14
N GLY A 191 17.57 2.28 -19.03
CA GLY A 191 18.66 1.30 -19.15
C GLY A 191 18.78 0.30 -18.00
N ASP A 192 18.28 0.64 -16.80
CA ASP A 192 18.42 -0.18 -15.58
C ASP A 192 17.17 -1.02 -15.26
N LYS A 193 16.21 -1.08 -16.18
CA LYS A 193 14.83 -1.57 -15.96
C LYS A 193 14.68 -3.07 -15.62
N ALA A 194 15.71 -3.90 -15.78
CA ALA A 194 15.54 -5.35 -15.77
C ALA A 194 15.71 -6.04 -14.40
N GLU A 195 16.51 -5.52 -13.47
CA GLU A 195 16.96 -6.34 -12.32
C GLU A 195 16.83 -5.70 -10.91
N GLY A 196 16.54 -4.40 -10.78
CA GLY A 196 16.74 -3.69 -9.49
C GLY A 196 15.52 -3.00 -8.85
N MET A 197 14.32 -3.12 -9.42
CA MET A 197 13.19 -2.25 -9.04
C MET A 197 12.67 -2.45 -7.61
N ALA A 198 12.84 -3.64 -7.04
CA ALA A 198 12.46 -3.91 -5.65
C ALA A 198 13.40 -3.26 -4.63
N GLU A 199 14.65 -2.98 -5.02
CA GLU A 199 15.68 -2.35 -4.17
C GLU A 199 15.62 -0.82 -4.22
N TYR A 200 14.81 -0.26 -5.13
CA TYR A 200 14.84 1.15 -5.42
C TYR A 200 14.11 2.01 -4.37
N VAL A 201 14.88 2.70 -3.52
CA VAL A 201 14.38 3.67 -2.54
C VAL A 201 14.33 5.05 -3.16
N GLY A 202 13.12 5.49 -3.52
CA GLY A 202 12.88 6.81 -4.08
C GLY A 202 12.98 7.91 -3.02
N ILE A 203 12.43 7.67 -1.83
CA ILE A 203 12.43 8.63 -0.71
C ILE A 203 12.81 7.86 0.56
N SER A 204 13.74 8.40 1.34
CA SER A 204 14.04 7.90 2.69
C SER A 204 14.02 9.05 3.67
N LEU A 205 13.16 8.92 4.67
CA LEU A 205 12.98 9.89 5.73
C LEU A 205 13.36 9.26 7.07
N SER A 206 14.16 9.99 7.83
CA SER A 206 14.59 9.64 9.17
C SER A 206 14.29 10.76 10.15
N ALA A 207 13.81 10.39 11.34
CA ALA A 207 13.55 11.28 12.47
C ALA A 207 12.56 12.43 12.19
N CYS A 208 11.72 12.33 11.16
CA CYS A 208 10.81 13.39 10.73
C CYS A 208 9.60 13.51 11.66
N ARG A 209 9.25 14.73 12.11
CA ARG A 209 8.21 14.98 13.13
C ARG A 209 6.92 15.60 12.59
N GLY A 210 6.84 15.83 11.29
CA GLY A 210 5.61 16.23 10.63
C GLY A 210 5.80 16.63 9.18
N GLY A 211 4.78 16.42 8.35
CA GLY A 211 4.85 16.71 6.93
C GLY A 211 3.93 15.87 6.07
N THR A 212 3.99 16.13 4.76
CA THR A 212 3.13 15.48 3.76
C THR A 212 3.92 15.02 2.55
N ILE A 213 3.56 13.85 2.03
CA ILE A 213 3.96 13.34 0.73
C ILE A 213 2.70 13.16 -0.11
N ALA A 214 2.44 14.10 -1.03
CA ALA A 214 1.24 14.15 -1.85
C ALA A 214 1.53 13.84 -3.32
N ASN A 215 0.59 13.18 -3.99
CA ASN A 215 0.61 12.98 -5.45
C ASN A 215 1.90 12.33 -5.99
N HIS A 216 2.58 11.54 -5.15
CA HIS A 216 3.85 10.92 -5.51
C HIS A 216 3.65 9.73 -6.45
N ILE A 217 4.55 9.58 -7.41
CA ILE A 217 4.52 8.49 -8.38
C ILE A 217 5.81 7.69 -8.29
N ASN A 218 5.65 6.38 -8.09
CA ASN A 218 6.71 5.36 -8.08
C ASN A 218 7.82 5.56 -7.05
N GLY A 219 8.72 4.57 -6.91
CA GLY A 219 9.78 4.56 -5.90
C GLY A 219 9.31 4.05 -4.52
N LYS A 220 10.17 3.31 -3.82
CA LYS A 220 9.90 2.92 -2.42
C LYS A 220 10.12 4.13 -1.51
N ILE A 221 9.20 4.34 -0.56
CA ILE A 221 9.35 5.31 0.52
C ILE A 221 9.70 4.57 1.80
N GLN A 222 10.79 4.95 2.44
CA GLN A 222 11.23 4.43 3.72
C GLN A 222 11.02 5.48 4.81
N PHE A 223 10.45 5.06 5.94
CA PHE A 223 10.28 5.86 7.14
C PHE A 223 11.01 5.20 8.31
N THR A 224 11.92 5.94 8.95
CA THR A 224 12.64 5.49 10.15
C THR A 224 12.49 6.54 11.24
N ASP A 225 11.97 6.18 12.41
CA ASP A 225 11.79 7.12 13.53
C ASP A 225 10.92 8.34 13.18
N CYS A 226 9.95 8.18 12.28
CA CYS A 226 9.10 9.27 11.82
C CYS A 226 7.76 9.31 12.55
N ALA A 227 7.21 10.50 12.79
CA ALA A 227 5.88 10.69 13.37
C ALA A 227 5.10 11.78 12.63
N ALA A 228 3.77 11.70 12.71
CA ALA A 228 2.84 12.68 12.16
C ALA A 228 3.03 12.98 10.66
N LEU A 229 3.39 11.96 9.87
CA LEU A 229 3.49 12.06 8.41
C LEU A 229 2.25 11.49 7.71
N ALA A 230 1.84 12.15 6.64
CA ALA A 230 0.78 11.66 5.75
C ALA A 230 1.28 11.45 4.32
N VAL A 231 1.01 10.28 3.76
CA VAL A 231 1.10 9.99 2.32
C VAL A 231 -0.30 10.12 1.73
N THR A 232 -0.50 10.95 0.71
CA THR A 232 -1.85 11.21 0.17
C THR A 232 -1.87 11.27 -1.35
N GLY A 233 -2.81 10.56 -1.96
CA GLY A 233 -2.93 10.50 -3.42
C GLY A 233 -1.76 9.73 -4.06
N GLY A 234 -1.59 9.93 -5.36
CA GLY A 234 -0.52 9.31 -6.14
C GLY A 234 -0.75 7.82 -6.42
N HIS A 235 0.25 7.20 -7.06
CA HIS A 235 0.23 5.77 -7.30
C HIS A 235 1.62 5.14 -7.38
N PHE A 236 1.71 3.88 -6.97
CA PHE A 236 2.94 3.11 -6.91
C PHE A 236 2.85 1.87 -7.79
N GLU A 237 3.45 1.92 -8.98
CA GLU A 237 3.45 0.76 -9.88
C GLU A 237 4.42 -0.32 -9.40
N LEU A 238 5.63 0.13 -9.02
CA LEU A 238 6.75 -0.72 -8.63
C LEU A 238 7.37 -0.30 -7.27
N GLY A 239 7.01 0.88 -6.77
CA GLY A 239 7.36 1.36 -5.42
C GLY A 239 6.40 0.88 -4.33
N GLY A 240 6.68 1.18 -3.08
CA GLY A 240 5.87 0.79 -1.93
C GLY A 240 6.25 1.60 -0.70
N LEU A 241 5.75 1.22 0.47
CA LEU A 241 6.11 1.84 1.74
C LEU A 241 6.83 0.83 2.64
N GLU A 242 7.83 1.30 3.36
CA GLU A 242 8.47 0.56 4.45
C GLU A 242 8.59 1.44 5.69
N LEU A 243 8.14 0.91 6.82
CA LEU A 243 8.01 1.66 8.06
C LEU A 243 8.83 0.97 9.17
N LEU A 244 9.65 1.75 9.87
CA LEU A 244 10.36 1.31 11.06
C LEU A 244 10.26 2.38 12.15
N ARG A 245 9.77 1.98 13.33
CA ARG A 245 9.53 2.87 14.49
C ARG A 245 8.78 4.15 14.09
N SER A 246 7.74 4.01 13.26
CA SER A 246 7.11 5.16 12.60
C SER A 246 5.59 5.20 12.74
N GLN A 247 5.01 6.41 12.73
CA GLN A 247 3.57 6.68 12.75
C GLN A 247 3.16 7.40 11.47
N ILE A 248 2.51 6.68 10.55
CA ILE A 248 2.23 7.16 9.18
C ILE A 248 0.75 6.96 8.84
N ALA A 249 0.12 7.99 8.28
CA ALA A 249 -1.19 7.88 7.65
C ALA A 249 -1.05 7.79 6.13
N VAL A 250 -1.80 6.92 5.47
CA VAL A 250 -1.82 6.74 4.01
C VAL A 250 -3.25 6.91 3.52
N LYS A 251 -3.48 7.86 2.61
CA LYS A 251 -4.82 8.29 2.20
C LYS A 251 -4.98 8.36 0.69
N SER A 252 -6.06 7.78 0.16
CA SER A 252 -6.43 7.88 -1.26
C SER A 252 -5.29 7.50 -2.23
N THR A 253 -4.45 6.55 -1.82
CA THR A 253 -3.26 6.12 -2.57
C THR A 253 -3.49 4.78 -3.25
N ILE A 254 -2.94 4.63 -4.45
CA ILE A 254 -3.03 3.41 -5.25
C ILE A 254 -1.69 2.67 -5.23
N PHE A 255 -1.70 1.36 -4.94
CA PHE A 255 -0.56 0.48 -5.12
C PHE A 255 -0.90 -0.57 -6.18
N PHE A 256 -0.15 -0.61 -7.28
CA PHE A 256 -0.30 -1.71 -8.23
C PHE A 256 0.40 -2.95 -7.68
N ASN A 257 -0.38 -3.98 -7.41
CA ASN A 257 0.10 -5.27 -6.97
C ASN A 257 0.31 -6.19 -8.19
N ARG A 258 1.44 -6.01 -8.88
CA ARG A 258 1.85 -6.84 -10.01
C ARG A 258 2.52 -8.12 -9.49
N GLY A 259 1.74 -9.07 -8.96
CA GLY A 259 2.16 -10.28 -8.21
C GLY A 259 3.34 -11.15 -8.73
N LEU A 260 3.97 -10.80 -9.85
CA LEU A 260 5.18 -11.38 -10.41
C LEU A 260 6.49 -11.01 -9.67
N LEU A 261 6.49 -10.03 -8.76
CA LEU A 261 7.72 -9.53 -8.13
C LEU A 261 7.92 -9.93 -6.66
N GLY A 262 7.03 -10.73 -6.07
CA GLY A 262 7.12 -11.12 -4.66
C GLY A 262 7.11 -9.94 -3.68
N ARG A 263 6.75 -8.74 -4.13
CA ARG A 263 6.77 -7.51 -3.35
C ARG A 263 5.50 -7.38 -2.52
N THR A 264 5.63 -6.91 -1.29
CA THR A 264 4.52 -6.41 -0.48
C THR A 264 4.44 -4.88 -0.66
N PRO A 265 3.29 -4.32 -1.05
CA PRO A 265 3.11 -2.87 -1.19
C PRO A 265 3.46 -2.05 0.05
N ILE A 266 3.08 -2.53 1.25
CA ILE A 266 3.39 -1.86 2.52
C ILE A 266 4.01 -2.88 3.47
N ASP A 267 5.22 -2.60 3.95
CA ASP A 267 5.96 -3.44 4.90
C ASP A 267 6.22 -2.69 6.21
N VAL A 268 5.59 -3.10 7.31
CA VAL A 268 5.84 -2.53 8.64
C VAL A 268 6.82 -3.45 9.36
N LEU A 269 8.05 -2.98 9.53
CA LEU A 269 9.17 -3.75 10.05
C LEU A 269 9.13 -3.89 11.58
N PRO A 270 9.69 -4.99 12.14
CA PRO A 270 9.81 -5.15 13.58
C PRO A 270 10.59 -4.01 14.24
N ALA A 271 9.98 -3.43 15.27
CA ALA A 271 10.60 -2.44 16.12
C ALA A 271 11.08 -3.09 17.44
N PRO A 272 12.12 -2.53 18.10
CA PRO A 272 12.46 -2.89 19.48
C PRO A 272 11.24 -2.71 20.41
N SER A 273 11.19 -3.45 21.52
CA SER A 273 10.01 -3.62 22.40
C SER A 273 9.38 -2.34 22.96
N GLU A 274 10.09 -1.21 22.95
CA GLU A 274 9.63 0.07 23.48
C GLU A 274 9.02 1.01 22.41
N SER A 275 9.09 0.64 21.13
CA SER A 275 8.57 1.46 20.02
C SER A 275 7.41 0.78 19.32
N CYS A 276 6.30 1.50 19.14
CA CYS A 276 5.13 1.01 18.42
C CYS A 276 5.07 1.68 17.04
N ASN A 277 5.05 0.89 15.96
CA ASN A 277 4.62 1.41 14.67
C ASN A 277 3.12 1.70 14.70
N SER A 278 2.67 2.73 14.01
CA SER A 278 1.25 2.98 13.75
C SER A 278 1.04 3.27 12.27
N LEU A 279 0.11 2.55 11.67
CA LEU A 279 -0.26 2.72 10.26
C LEU A 279 -1.76 2.95 10.15
N ASP A 280 -2.16 4.08 9.59
CA ASP A 280 -3.57 4.39 9.31
C ASP A 280 -3.80 4.38 7.80
N LEU A 281 -4.70 3.53 7.31
CA LEU A 281 -5.05 3.42 5.89
C LEU A 281 -6.46 3.97 5.65
N GLU A 282 -6.61 4.97 4.80
CA GLU A 282 -7.90 5.56 4.44
C GLU A 282 -8.06 5.60 2.91
N ASP A 283 -9.07 4.94 2.36
CA ASP A 283 -9.32 4.89 0.91
C ASP A 283 -8.13 4.39 0.06
N VAL A 284 -7.30 3.52 0.62
CA VAL A 284 -6.17 2.92 -0.09
C VAL A 284 -6.65 1.83 -1.04
N ARG A 285 -6.02 1.72 -2.22
CA ARG A 285 -6.37 0.73 -3.26
C ARG A 285 -5.17 -0.12 -3.61
N PHE A 286 -5.29 -1.43 -3.43
CA PHE A 286 -4.32 -2.41 -3.92
C PHE A 286 -4.81 -2.99 -5.25
N GLU A 287 -4.33 -2.42 -6.35
CA GLU A 287 -4.80 -2.72 -7.69
C GLU A 287 -4.19 -3.99 -8.28
N ILE A 288 -5.06 -4.89 -8.72
CA ILE A 288 -4.73 -6.08 -9.48
C ILE A 288 -5.39 -5.91 -10.85
N LEU A 289 -4.56 -5.75 -11.88
CA LEU A 289 -5.06 -5.64 -13.25
C LEU A 289 -4.94 -6.99 -13.96
N GLU A 290 -6.04 -7.37 -14.60
CA GLU A 290 -6.20 -8.65 -15.32
C GLU A 290 -5.05 -8.93 -16.30
N ASN A 291 -4.65 -7.92 -17.08
CA ASN A 291 -3.63 -8.06 -18.13
C ASN A 291 -2.21 -8.29 -17.60
N PHE A 292 -1.95 -8.06 -16.30
CA PHE A 292 -0.64 -8.36 -15.71
C PHE A 292 -0.51 -9.82 -15.28
N GLY A 293 -1.52 -10.67 -15.53
CA GLY A 293 -1.37 -12.12 -15.60
C GLY A 293 -0.84 -12.78 -14.32
N GLY A 294 -0.99 -12.15 -13.16
CA GLY A 294 -0.47 -12.65 -11.89
C GLY A 294 -1.57 -13.22 -10.99
N VAL A 295 -1.35 -14.45 -10.49
CA VAL A 295 -1.92 -14.81 -9.18
C VAL A 295 -1.23 -13.88 -8.17
N VAL A 296 -1.97 -13.13 -7.38
CA VAL A 296 -1.36 -12.39 -6.27
C VAL A 296 -1.29 -13.34 -5.09
N THR A 297 -0.14 -14.00 -4.93
CA THR A 297 0.12 -14.95 -3.84
C THR A 297 0.64 -14.28 -2.57
N GLY A 298 0.86 -12.97 -2.58
CA GLY A 298 1.41 -12.20 -1.48
C GLY A 298 0.40 -11.38 -0.69
N ALA A 299 0.85 -10.90 0.46
CA ALA A 299 0.14 -9.91 1.26
C ALA A 299 0.17 -8.53 0.59
N ASP A 300 -0.88 -7.76 0.81
CA ASP A 300 -0.93 -6.34 0.46
C ASP A 300 -0.23 -5.49 1.51
N VAL A 301 -0.33 -5.92 2.78
CA VAL A 301 0.31 -5.30 3.94
C VAL A 301 0.96 -6.40 4.79
N LYS A 302 2.22 -6.20 5.17
CA LYS A 302 2.88 -6.95 6.25
C LYS A 302 2.91 -6.07 7.49
N LEU A 303 2.53 -6.64 8.62
CA LEU A 303 2.46 -5.96 9.89
C LEU A 303 3.29 -6.70 10.93
N ALA A 304 4.37 -6.08 11.40
CA ALA A 304 5.15 -6.63 12.49
C ALA A 304 4.35 -6.67 13.80
N ARG A 305 4.57 -7.73 14.59
CA ARG A 305 4.09 -7.83 15.98
C ARG A 305 4.39 -6.55 16.77
N GLY A 306 3.45 -6.11 17.60
CA GLY A 306 3.57 -4.89 18.40
C GLY A 306 3.13 -3.63 17.65
N SER A 307 2.82 -3.72 16.36
CA SER A 307 2.38 -2.57 15.55
C SER A 307 0.87 -2.41 15.60
N ARG A 308 0.40 -1.17 15.41
CA ARG A 308 -1.01 -0.85 15.22
C ARG A 308 -1.32 -0.60 13.76
N LEU A 309 -2.49 -1.06 13.34
CA LEU A 309 -3.07 -0.79 12.02
C LEU A 309 -4.51 -0.33 12.20
N THR A 310 -4.89 0.78 11.59
CA THR A 310 -6.31 1.14 11.41
C THR A 310 -6.60 1.25 9.92
N THR A 311 -7.81 0.84 9.53
CA THR A 311 -8.21 0.85 8.11
C THR A 311 -9.61 1.34 7.96
N ARG A 312 -9.82 2.26 7.01
CA ARG A 312 -11.12 2.77 6.58
C ARG A 312 -11.19 2.75 5.07
N GLY A 313 -12.19 2.08 4.52
CA GLY A 313 -12.46 2.07 3.08
C GLY A 313 -11.29 1.60 2.23
N SER A 314 -10.40 0.74 2.71
CA SER A 314 -9.14 0.36 2.04
C SER A 314 -9.23 -1.04 1.46
N PHE A 315 -9.09 -1.20 0.15
CA PHE A 315 -9.51 -2.41 -0.56
C PHE A 315 -8.47 -2.91 -1.54
N ARG A 316 -8.50 -4.22 -1.77
CA ARG A 316 -7.99 -4.80 -3.00
C ARG A 316 -8.98 -4.55 -4.12
N ARG A 317 -8.48 -4.20 -5.29
CA ARG A 317 -9.30 -3.86 -6.46
C ARG A 317 -8.90 -4.73 -7.62
N PHE A 318 -9.83 -5.53 -8.12
CA PHE A 318 -9.63 -6.30 -9.33
C PHE A 318 -10.41 -5.66 -10.47
N GLY A 319 -9.74 -5.40 -11.58
CA GLY A 319 -10.38 -4.76 -12.72
C GLY A 319 -9.62 -4.98 -14.02
N ARG A 320 -10.35 -4.76 -15.12
CA ARG A 320 -9.80 -4.76 -16.46
C ARG A 320 -9.09 -3.43 -16.73
N ASN A 321 -7.96 -3.49 -17.44
CA ASN A 321 -7.26 -2.28 -17.83
C ASN A 321 -8.18 -1.39 -18.68
N GLY A 322 -8.27 -0.10 -18.34
CA GLY A 322 -9.11 0.88 -19.04
C GLY A 322 -10.59 0.95 -18.64
N ASN A 323 -11.09 0.06 -17.78
CA ASN A 323 -12.48 0.13 -17.28
C ASN A 323 -12.51 0.29 -15.76
N LEU A 324 -12.29 1.53 -15.32
CA LEU A 324 -12.28 1.89 -13.90
C LEU A 324 -13.68 1.94 -13.25
N SER A 325 -14.76 1.80 -14.00
CA SER A 325 -16.13 1.86 -13.46
C SER A 325 -16.74 0.49 -13.13
N LEU A 326 -16.24 -0.60 -13.74
CA LEU A 326 -16.71 -1.98 -13.50
C LEU A 326 -15.86 -2.74 -12.46
N GLN A 327 -15.52 -2.09 -11.35
CA GLN A 327 -14.53 -2.61 -10.40
C GLN A 327 -15.11 -3.59 -9.39
N CYS A 328 -14.37 -4.67 -9.14
CA CYS A 328 -14.63 -5.58 -8.02
C CYS A 328 -13.71 -5.19 -6.85
N LEU A 329 -14.32 -4.90 -5.71
CA LEU A 329 -13.66 -4.56 -4.47
C LEU A 329 -13.65 -5.77 -3.54
N PHE A 330 -12.45 -6.09 -3.06
CA PHE A 330 -12.20 -7.19 -2.16
C PHE A 330 -11.45 -6.70 -0.91
N GLY A 331 -11.55 -7.49 0.16
CA GLY A 331 -10.69 -7.30 1.33
C GLY A 331 -9.23 -7.50 0.96
N PHE A 332 -8.35 -6.65 1.49
CA PHE A 332 -6.91 -6.80 1.29
C PHE A 332 -6.35 -7.88 2.22
N ILE A 333 -5.21 -8.46 1.82
CA ILE A 333 -4.52 -9.52 2.56
C ILE A 333 -3.52 -8.89 3.52
N LEU A 334 -3.74 -9.10 4.83
CA LEU A 334 -2.82 -8.75 5.89
C LEU A 334 -2.00 -9.99 6.32
N ALA A 335 -0.69 -9.83 6.47
CA ALA A 335 0.21 -10.88 6.94
C ALA A 335 1.08 -10.41 8.11
N ASP A 336 1.65 -11.38 8.83
CA ASP A 336 2.70 -11.14 9.83
C ASP A 336 4.03 -10.70 9.17
N GLU A 337 5.03 -10.34 9.99
CA GLU A 337 6.35 -9.93 9.50
C GLU A 337 7.07 -10.99 8.65
N ARG A 338 6.69 -12.27 8.76
CA ARG A 338 7.25 -13.38 7.97
C ARG A 338 6.51 -13.58 6.65
N GLY A 339 5.42 -12.84 6.42
CA GLY A 339 4.58 -12.93 5.23
C GLY A 339 3.49 -13.99 5.31
N PHE A 340 3.22 -14.57 6.48
CA PHE A 340 2.10 -15.50 6.66
C PHE A 340 0.79 -14.73 6.87
N PRO A 341 -0.28 -15.00 6.09
CA PRO A 341 -1.56 -14.32 6.28
C PRO A 341 -2.09 -14.48 7.70
N LEU A 342 -2.59 -13.39 8.30
CA LEU A 342 -3.15 -13.42 9.65
C LEU A 342 -4.54 -14.09 9.63
N PRO A 343 -4.72 -15.28 10.21
CA PRO A 343 -5.97 -16.04 10.04
C PRO A 343 -7.20 -15.29 10.54
N ASP A 344 -7.07 -14.56 11.66
CA ASP A 344 -8.16 -13.78 12.26
C ASP A 344 -8.53 -12.57 11.40
N TRP A 345 -7.59 -12.01 10.61
CA TRP A 345 -7.89 -10.94 9.66
C TRP A 345 -8.58 -11.53 8.43
N ILE A 346 -7.96 -12.55 7.83
CA ILE A 346 -8.40 -13.16 6.57
C ILE A 346 -9.82 -13.72 6.68
N SER A 347 -10.21 -14.26 7.84
CA SER A 347 -11.58 -14.76 8.05
C SER A 347 -12.66 -13.70 7.91
N LYS A 348 -12.30 -12.42 8.06
CA LYS A 348 -13.18 -11.24 8.04
C LYS A 348 -12.60 -10.06 7.24
N ALA A 349 -11.74 -10.35 6.25
CA ALA A 349 -10.99 -9.31 5.54
C ALA A 349 -11.91 -8.32 4.82
N ALA A 350 -13.07 -8.75 4.32
CA ALA A 350 -14.04 -7.86 3.69
C ALA A 350 -14.55 -6.77 4.66
N ALA A 351 -14.92 -7.14 5.89
CA ALA A 351 -15.38 -6.20 6.91
C ALA A 351 -14.23 -5.34 7.43
N CYS A 352 -13.08 -5.95 7.75
CA CYS A 352 -11.93 -5.23 8.29
C CYS A 352 -11.41 -4.19 7.29
N SER A 353 -11.38 -4.51 6.00
CA SER A 353 -10.99 -3.56 4.96
C SER A 353 -11.91 -2.33 4.83
N MET A 354 -13.19 -2.44 5.23
CA MET A 354 -14.12 -1.30 5.23
C MET A 354 -13.93 -0.41 6.46
N ASP A 355 -13.82 -1.02 7.65
CA ASP A 355 -13.51 -0.33 8.91
C ASP A 355 -12.98 -1.38 9.90
N GLY A 356 -11.70 -1.33 10.21
CA GLY A 356 -11.04 -2.37 10.99
C GLY A 356 -9.78 -1.88 11.67
N SER A 357 -9.38 -2.59 12.73
CA SER A 357 -8.12 -2.30 13.42
C SER A 357 -7.41 -3.57 13.87
N VAL A 358 -6.09 -3.46 13.97
CA VAL A 358 -5.20 -4.37 14.69
C VAL A 358 -4.50 -3.56 15.76
N GLU A 359 -4.70 -3.94 17.01
CA GLU A 359 -4.03 -3.35 18.17
C GLU A 359 -2.63 -3.92 18.33
N ALA A 360 -1.79 -3.26 19.15
CA ALA A 360 -0.39 -3.65 19.34
C ALA A 360 -0.22 -5.06 19.94
N ASP A 361 -1.20 -5.55 20.69
CA ASP A 361 -1.24 -6.92 21.22
C ASP A 361 -1.66 -7.97 20.17
N GLY A 362 -1.95 -7.53 18.93
CA GLY A 362 -2.44 -8.36 17.83
C GLY A 362 -3.96 -8.53 17.79
N THR A 363 -4.69 -7.90 18.72
CA THR A 363 -6.15 -7.96 18.76
C THR A 363 -6.76 -7.33 17.52
N ILE A 364 -7.69 -8.04 16.87
CA ILE A 364 -8.39 -7.55 15.68
C ILE A 364 -9.83 -7.19 16.02
N SER A 365 -10.25 -5.98 15.63
CA SER A 365 -11.62 -5.49 15.77
C SER A 365 -12.15 -4.88 14.49
N THR A 366 -13.48 -4.88 14.35
CA THR A 366 -14.18 -4.10 13.31
C THR A 366 -15.52 -3.64 13.88
N PRO A 367 -15.85 -2.35 13.79
CA PRO A 367 -17.15 -1.84 14.23
C PRO A 367 -18.28 -2.24 13.28
N ILE A 368 -17.98 -2.77 12.09
CA ILE A 368 -18.99 -3.10 11.09
C ILE A 368 -19.69 -4.39 11.45
N THR A 369 -21.00 -4.29 11.49
CA THR A 369 -21.89 -5.43 11.55
C THR A 369 -22.22 -5.91 10.14
N ALA A 370 -21.78 -7.11 9.79
CA ALA A 370 -22.19 -7.73 8.53
C ALA A 370 -23.63 -8.26 8.65
N SER A 371 -24.46 -8.02 7.63
CA SER A 371 -25.86 -8.49 7.59
C SER A 371 -26.19 -9.09 6.22
N THR A 372 -27.08 -10.10 6.18
CA THR A 372 -27.34 -10.87 4.97
C THR A 372 -28.33 -10.15 4.04
N PRO A 373 -27.98 -9.83 2.79
CA PRO A 373 -28.95 -9.87 1.70
C PRO A 373 -29.25 -11.33 1.33
N ARG A 374 -30.45 -11.65 0.83
CA ARG A 374 -30.75 -13.00 0.31
C ARG A 374 -29.75 -13.32 -0.81
N ALA A 375 -28.95 -14.37 -0.62
CA ALA A 375 -28.09 -14.89 -1.66
C ALA A 375 -28.93 -15.71 -2.64
N ASN A 376 -28.92 -15.33 -3.92
CA ASN A 376 -29.55 -16.09 -5.00
C ASN A 376 -28.55 -17.05 -5.66
N ALA A 377 -29.05 -17.86 -6.58
CA ALA A 377 -28.27 -18.77 -7.41
C ALA A 377 -27.10 -18.06 -8.12
N LEU A 378 -25.99 -18.79 -8.27
CA LEU A 378 -24.84 -18.37 -9.07
C LEU A 378 -25.19 -18.41 -10.55
N SER A 379 -24.86 -17.37 -11.33
CA SER A 379 -24.96 -17.42 -12.79
C SER A 379 -23.57 -17.44 -13.45
N LEU A 380 -23.47 -18.00 -14.66
CA LEU A 380 -22.21 -18.15 -15.41
C LEU A 380 -22.32 -17.54 -16.81
N ARG A 381 -21.21 -16.98 -17.30
CA ARG A 381 -21.03 -16.59 -18.71
C ARG A 381 -19.55 -16.69 -19.13
N THR A 382 -19.28 -16.71 -20.43
CA THR A 382 -17.93 -16.81 -21.03
C THR A 382 -17.50 -15.57 -21.80
N ASP A 383 -18.41 -14.65 -22.05
CA ASP A 383 -18.09 -13.35 -22.64
C ASP A 383 -17.29 -12.49 -21.66
N ASN A 384 -16.47 -11.59 -22.19
CA ASN A 384 -15.76 -10.55 -21.43
C ASN A 384 -14.65 -10.99 -20.46
N VAL A 385 -13.96 -12.12 -20.72
CA VAL A 385 -12.71 -12.46 -20.00
C VAL A 385 -11.50 -12.16 -20.88
N ALA A 386 -10.62 -11.26 -20.45
CA ALA A 386 -9.44 -10.83 -21.22
C ALA A 386 -8.22 -11.74 -21.03
N GLY A 387 -8.30 -12.76 -20.16
CA GLY A 387 -7.22 -13.72 -19.90
C GLY A 387 -7.56 -15.19 -20.26
N PRO A 388 -6.54 -16.02 -20.55
CA PRO A 388 -6.74 -17.43 -20.86
C PRO A 388 -7.04 -18.25 -19.60
N PHE A 389 -7.98 -19.18 -19.73
CA PHE A 389 -8.27 -20.22 -18.75
C PHE A 389 -7.13 -21.23 -18.72
N THR A 390 -6.48 -21.39 -17.57
CA THR A 390 -5.25 -22.18 -17.47
C THR A 390 -5.46 -23.62 -16.99
N ALA A 391 -6.65 -23.96 -16.47
CA ALA A 391 -6.94 -25.31 -16.01
C ALA A 391 -7.29 -26.24 -17.19
N PRO A 392 -7.19 -27.58 -17.02
CA PRO A 392 -7.48 -28.54 -18.09
C PRO A 392 -8.88 -28.36 -18.68
N SER A 393 -9.03 -28.59 -19.98
CA SER A 393 -10.33 -28.55 -20.66
C SER A 393 -11.30 -29.56 -20.05
N SER A 394 -12.47 -29.11 -19.58
CA SER A 394 -13.49 -29.97 -18.96
C SER A 394 -14.82 -29.23 -18.84
N THR A 395 -15.84 -29.94 -18.35
CA THR A 395 -17.05 -29.31 -17.79
C THR A 395 -16.80 -29.08 -16.31
N TYR A 396 -16.84 -27.82 -15.89
CA TYR A 396 -16.67 -27.43 -14.50
C TYR A 396 -18.01 -27.12 -13.85
N TYR A 397 -18.20 -27.60 -12.62
CA TYR A 397 -19.37 -27.33 -11.78
C TYR A 397 -18.97 -26.40 -10.65
N TYR A 398 -19.78 -25.36 -10.43
CA TYR A 398 -19.55 -24.31 -9.45
C TYR A 398 -20.71 -24.23 -8.45
N THR A 399 -20.36 -23.93 -7.20
CA THR A 399 -21.29 -23.49 -6.16
C THR A 399 -20.54 -22.56 -5.21
N TYR A 400 -21.22 -21.90 -4.29
CA TYR A 400 -20.56 -21.08 -3.28
C TYR A 400 -21.30 -21.07 -1.95
N GLN A 401 -20.56 -20.74 -0.90
CA GLN A 401 -21.08 -20.42 0.42
C GLN A 401 -20.65 -19.01 0.80
N LEU A 402 -21.46 -18.34 1.60
CA LEU A 402 -21.15 -17.04 2.17
C LEU A 402 -20.72 -17.23 3.62
N PHE A 403 -19.65 -16.58 4.04
CA PHE A 403 -19.12 -16.61 5.39
C PHE A 403 -19.02 -15.20 5.96
N TYR A 404 -19.55 -15.04 7.17
CA TYR A 404 -19.24 -13.91 8.03
C TYR A 404 -17.90 -14.14 8.72
N ASP A 405 -17.75 -15.33 9.30
CA ASP A 405 -16.53 -15.76 9.98
C ASP A 405 -16.19 -17.18 9.52
N MET A 406 -15.09 -17.29 8.76
CA MET A 406 -14.62 -18.57 8.23
C MET A 406 -14.01 -19.50 9.30
N GLN A 407 -13.56 -18.99 10.45
CA GLN A 407 -13.02 -19.84 11.52
C GLN A 407 -14.15 -20.52 12.29
N ARG A 408 -15.19 -19.75 12.62
CA ARG A 408 -16.38 -20.25 13.33
C ARG A 408 -17.41 -20.88 12.38
N LEU A 409 -17.18 -20.81 11.07
CA LEU A 409 -18.07 -21.30 10.02
C LEU A 409 -19.50 -20.73 10.15
N ILE A 410 -19.57 -19.44 10.53
CA ILE A 410 -20.83 -18.68 10.59
C ILE A 410 -21.08 -18.12 9.19
N GLY A 411 -22.17 -18.55 8.57
CA GLY A 411 -22.39 -18.28 7.15
C GLY A 411 -23.76 -18.71 6.67
N HIS A 412 -23.90 -18.75 5.34
CA HIS A 412 -25.14 -19.12 4.67
C HIS A 412 -24.85 -20.03 3.47
N GLU A 413 -25.64 -21.10 3.34
CA GLU A 413 -25.65 -22.01 2.20
C GLU A 413 -26.61 -21.49 1.14
N VAL A 414 -26.17 -21.42 -0.12
CA VAL A 414 -27.06 -21.04 -1.20
C VAL A 414 -27.85 -22.27 -1.61
N ASP A 415 -29.16 -22.25 -1.36
CA ASP A 415 -30.09 -23.32 -1.75
C ASP A 415 -30.39 -23.26 -3.25
N ALA A 416 -29.37 -23.54 -4.06
CA ALA A 416 -29.44 -23.56 -5.51
C ALA A 416 -28.62 -24.72 -6.07
N ALA A 417 -29.11 -25.32 -7.16
CA ALA A 417 -28.38 -26.34 -7.88
C ALA A 417 -27.02 -25.79 -8.37
N PRO A 418 -25.95 -26.62 -8.40
CA PRO A 418 -24.68 -26.21 -8.97
C PRO A 418 -24.84 -25.82 -10.43
N VAL A 419 -24.16 -24.74 -10.83
CA VAL A 419 -24.10 -24.31 -12.23
C VAL A 419 -22.87 -24.88 -12.92
N SER A 420 -22.96 -25.15 -14.21
CA SER A 420 -21.85 -25.75 -14.96
C SER A 420 -21.55 -25.04 -16.27
N LEU A 421 -20.30 -25.14 -16.69
CA LEU A 421 -19.81 -24.55 -17.93
C LEU A 421 -18.66 -25.37 -18.49
N ARG A 422 -18.68 -25.59 -19.81
CA ARG A 422 -17.56 -26.22 -20.52
C ARG A 422 -16.49 -25.19 -20.81
N LEU A 423 -15.31 -25.37 -20.24
CA LEU A 423 -14.16 -24.48 -20.40
C LEU A 423 -13.05 -25.21 -21.14
N GLN A 424 -12.33 -24.47 -21.98
CA GLN A 424 -11.19 -24.97 -22.76
C GLN A 424 -9.92 -24.25 -22.33
N GLN A 425 -8.87 -25.03 -22.10
CA GLN A 425 -7.56 -24.48 -21.76
C GLN A 425 -7.07 -23.54 -22.88
N GLY A 426 -6.57 -22.37 -22.51
CA GLY A 426 -6.09 -21.34 -23.44
C GLY A 426 -7.18 -20.48 -24.07
N LYS A 427 -8.47 -20.71 -23.76
CA LYS A 427 -9.61 -19.86 -24.19
C LYS A 427 -10.05 -18.93 -23.05
N ALA A 428 -11.10 -18.13 -23.27
CA ALA A 428 -11.67 -17.29 -22.22
C ALA A 428 -12.07 -18.11 -20.97
N GLY A 429 -11.86 -17.53 -19.79
CA GLY A 429 -12.29 -18.09 -18.51
C GLY A 429 -13.80 -18.03 -18.27
N ALA A 430 -14.21 -18.24 -17.02
CA ALA A 430 -15.60 -18.09 -16.61
C ALA A 430 -15.81 -16.78 -15.86
N VAL A 431 -16.93 -16.10 -16.10
CA VAL A 431 -17.42 -15.04 -15.24
C VAL A 431 -18.56 -15.60 -14.38
N LEU A 432 -18.35 -15.55 -13.08
CA LEU A 432 -19.29 -15.93 -12.04
C LEU A 432 -20.02 -14.68 -11.58
N LEU A 433 -21.35 -14.72 -11.55
CA LEU A 433 -22.19 -13.61 -11.11
C LEU A 433 -22.82 -13.99 -9.77
N PRO A 434 -22.13 -13.79 -8.64
CA PRO A 434 -22.75 -13.98 -7.33
C PRO A 434 -23.84 -12.92 -7.12
N SER A 435 -24.78 -13.20 -6.22
CA SER A 435 -25.68 -12.14 -5.77
C SER A 435 -24.89 -11.01 -5.13
N ARG A 436 -25.44 -9.79 -5.17
CA ARG A 436 -24.83 -8.64 -4.52
C ARG A 436 -24.69 -8.90 -3.04
N VAL A 437 -23.46 -9.16 -2.62
CA VAL A 437 -23.06 -9.37 -1.23
C VAL A 437 -21.99 -8.36 -0.88
N VAL A 438 -21.99 -7.91 0.38
CA VAL A 438 -21.09 -6.86 0.88
C VAL A 438 -20.61 -7.28 2.26
N GLY A 439 -19.31 -7.12 2.51
CA GLY A 439 -18.72 -7.32 3.83
C GLY A 439 -18.65 -8.78 4.29
N VAL A 440 -18.52 -9.72 3.35
CA VAL A 440 -18.52 -11.17 3.62
C VAL A 440 -17.47 -11.87 2.78
N THR A 441 -17.11 -13.09 3.16
CA THR A 441 -16.24 -13.94 2.33
C THR A 441 -17.08 -14.93 1.54
N LEU A 442 -16.91 -14.93 0.22
CA LEU A 442 -17.46 -15.97 -0.64
C LEU A 442 -16.45 -17.11 -0.76
N ARG A 443 -16.81 -18.28 -0.24
CA ARG A 443 -16.09 -19.53 -0.54
C ARG A 443 -16.70 -20.15 -1.78
N VAL A 444 -16.02 -20.02 -2.90
CA VAL A 444 -16.44 -20.61 -4.17
C VAL A 444 -15.81 -21.98 -4.33
N TYR A 445 -16.59 -22.94 -4.80
CA TYR A 445 -16.17 -24.31 -5.04
C TYR A 445 -16.16 -24.61 -6.53
N ARG A 446 -15.22 -25.44 -6.98
CA ARG A 446 -15.12 -25.91 -8.36
C ARG A 446 -14.79 -27.40 -8.43
N GLY A 447 -15.54 -28.15 -9.24
CA GLY A 447 -15.39 -29.58 -9.46
C GLY A 447 -15.62 -29.95 -10.93
N THR A 448 -15.43 -31.23 -11.26
CA THR A 448 -15.77 -31.79 -12.59
C THR A 448 -17.04 -32.64 -12.55
N GLU A 449 -17.64 -32.79 -11.37
CA GLU A 449 -18.88 -33.50 -11.11
C GLU A 449 -19.72 -32.66 -10.13
N PRO A 450 -21.07 -32.66 -10.25
CA PRO A 450 -21.93 -31.95 -9.32
C PRO A 450 -21.80 -32.56 -7.91
N GLY A 451 -21.71 -31.71 -6.87
CA GLY A 451 -21.57 -32.16 -5.47
C GLY A 451 -20.19 -32.71 -5.10
N ARG A 452 -19.23 -32.82 -6.04
CA ARG A 452 -17.86 -33.29 -5.79
C ARG A 452 -16.84 -32.25 -6.22
N TYR A 453 -16.55 -31.34 -5.29
CA TYR A 453 -15.65 -30.22 -5.50
C TYR A 453 -14.26 -30.53 -4.98
N ARG A 454 -13.25 -30.36 -5.83
CA ARG A 454 -11.82 -30.60 -5.52
C ARG A 454 -11.01 -29.32 -5.37
N TRP A 455 -11.62 -28.18 -5.70
CA TRP A 455 -11.04 -26.85 -5.58
C TRP A 455 -11.95 -25.93 -4.78
N MET A 456 -11.36 -25.05 -3.97
CA MET A 456 -12.08 -23.95 -3.33
C MET A 456 -11.26 -22.65 -3.39
N ALA A 457 -11.91 -21.50 -3.38
CA ALA A 457 -11.28 -20.19 -3.29
C ALA A 457 -12.09 -19.31 -2.35
N ASP A 458 -11.40 -18.65 -1.41
CA ASP A 458 -12.00 -17.72 -0.47
C ASP A 458 -11.79 -16.29 -0.97
N VAL A 459 -12.89 -15.62 -1.32
CA VAL A 459 -12.89 -14.27 -1.89
C VAL A 459 -13.57 -13.33 -0.88
N PRO A 460 -12.82 -12.47 -0.17
CA PRO A 460 -13.40 -11.49 0.75
C PRO A 460 -14.09 -10.38 -0.05
N VAL A 461 -15.39 -10.48 -0.30
CA VAL A 461 -16.14 -9.53 -1.13
C VAL A 461 -16.57 -8.32 -0.31
N VAL A 462 -16.02 -7.16 -0.68
CA VAL A 462 -16.51 -5.86 -0.21
C VAL A 462 -17.63 -5.39 -1.12
N ALA A 463 -17.39 -5.36 -2.43
CA ALA A 463 -18.40 -5.06 -3.44
C ALA A 463 -17.98 -5.69 -4.76
N ALA A 464 -18.67 -6.76 -5.18
CA ALA A 464 -18.42 -7.39 -6.47
C ALA A 464 -19.74 -7.88 -7.07
N ASN A 465 -19.94 -7.57 -8.35
CA ASN A 465 -21.03 -8.16 -9.13
C ASN A 465 -20.54 -9.35 -9.97
N GLU A 466 -19.23 -9.48 -10.12
CA GLU A 466 -18.59 -10.45 -11.03
C GLU A 466 -17.34 -11.02 -10.36
N LEU A 467 -17.07 -12.30 -10.59
CA LEU A 467 -15.82 -12.95 -10.27
C LEU A 467 -15.29 -13.64 -11.52
N TYR A 468 -13.98 -13.57 -11.75
CA TYR A 468 -13.38 -14.06 -12.98
C TYR A 468 -12.50 -15.28 -12.69
N ASP A 469 -12.89 -16.46 -13.16
CA ASP A 469 -12.11 -17.69 -13.03
C ASP A 469 -11.19 -17.87 -14.24
N PHE A 470 -9.89 -17.80 -13.99
CA PHE A 470 -8.84 -18.01 -14.99
C PHE A 470 -8.21 -19.40 -14.89
N GLY A 471 -8.84 -20.35 -14.22
CA GLY A 471 -8.32 -21.71 -14.06
C GLY A 471 -7.45 -21.87 -12.82
N ARG A 472 -6.41 -21.05 -12.66
CA ARG A 472 -5.51 -21.08 -11.49
C ARG A 472 -5.90 -20.14 -10.34
N HIS A 473 -6.71 -19.13 -10.63
CA HIS A 473 -7.22 -18.18 -9.63
C HIS A 473 -8.63 -17.68 -9.99
N LEU A 474 -9.33 -17.19 -8.98
CA LEU A 474 -10.63 -16.52 -9.06
C LEU A 474 -10.46 -15.07 -8.63
N SER A 475 -10.53 -14.12 -9.57
CA SER A 475 -10.34 -12.68 -9.33
C SER A 475 -9.07 -12.32 -8.53
N GLY A 476 -7.96 -13.00 -8.85
CA GLY A 476 -6.67 -12.83 -8.18
C GLY A 476 -6.43 -13.75 -6.96
N PHE A 477 -7.47 -14.43 -6.44
CA PHE A 477 -7.35 -15.38 -5.33
C PHE A 477 -7.09 -16.79 -5.83
N ALA A 478 -6.03 -17.44 -5.33
CA ALA A 478 -5.63 -18.76 -5.79
C ALA A 478 -6.69 -19.83 -5.45
N TRP A 479 -6.89 -20.77 -6.39
CA TRP A 479 -7.65 -21.99 -6.09
C TRP A 479 -6.83 -22.90 -5.18
N GLN A 480 -7.41 -23.31 -4.06
CA GLN A 480 -6.84 -24.26 -3.11
C GLN A 480 -7.35 -25.66 -3.42
N ALA A 481 -6.44 -26.63 -3.50
CA ALA A 481 -6.80 -28.04 -3.66
C ALA A 481 -7.42 -28.58 -2.37
N ARG A 482 -8.40 -29.49 -2.51
CA ARG A 482 -8.99 -30.25 -1.41
C ARG A 482 -9.40 -31.64 -1.88
N SER A 483 -9.65 -32.54 -0.93
CA SER A 483 -10.27 -33.84 -1.22
C SER A 483 -11.63 -33.63 -1.90
N PRO A 484 -11.92 -34.33 -3.02
CA PRO A 484 -13.19 -34.19 -3.71
C PRO A 484 -14.37 -34.53 -2.77
N GLY A 485 -15.32 -33.61 -2.63
CA GLY A 485 -16.47 -33.81 -1.77
C GLY A 485 -17.45 -32.64 -1.78
N PRO A 486 -18.48 -32.67 -0.92
CA PRO A 486 -19.48 -31.61 -0.83
C PRO A 486 -18.88 -30.30 -0.28
N THR A 487 -19.70 -29.26 -0.21
CA THR A 487 -19.38 -28.02 0.50
C THR A 487 -19.12 -28.28 1.99
N VAL A 488 -18.50 -27.33 2.68
CA VAL A 488 -18.20 -27.47 4.11
C VAL A 488 -19.50 -27.28 4.90
N ALA A 489 -19.77 -28.16 5.88
CA ALA A 489 -20.93 -27.98 6.76
C ALA A 489 -20.77 -26.73 7.63
N LEU A 490 -21.74 -25.82 7.56
CA LEU A 490 -21.76 -24.61 8.37
C LEU A 490 -21.97 -24.93 9.86
N SER A 491 -21.44 -24.08 10.74
CA SER A 491 -21.64 -24.23 12.19
C SER A 491 -23.08 -23.92 12.58
N LEU A 492 -23.71 -23.00 11.86
CA LEU A 492 -25.09 -22.57 12.07
C LEU A 492 -25.79 -22.61 10.70
N PRO A 493 -26.27 -23.79 10.25
CA PRO A 493 -26.99 -23.91 8.99
C PRO A 493 -28.20 -22.97 8.97
N GLY A 494 -28.36 -22.22 7.88
CA GLY A 494 -29.45 -21.24 7.74
C GLY A 494 -29.29 -19.98 8.60
N PHE A 495 -28.08 -19.64 9.05
CA PHE A 495 -27.87 -18.40 9.80
C PHE A 495 -28.22 -17.17 8.96
N PHE A 496 -29.18 -16.40 9.44
CA PHE A 496 -29.52 -15.06 8.97
C PHE A 496 -29.46 -14.11 10.14
N GLY A 497 -28.62 -13.09 10.08
CA GLY A 497 -28.33 -12.35 11.28
C GLY A 497 -27.31 -11.24 11.09
N THR A 498 -26.81 -10.80 12.23
CA THR A 498 -25.72 -9.83 12.36
C THR A 498 -24.53 -10.50 13.03
N VAL A 499 -23.32 -10.17 12.60
CA VAL A 499 -22.08 -10.61 13.26
C VAL A 499 -21.22 -9.39 13.52
N SER A 500 -20.75 -9.24 14.76
CA SER A 500 -19.82 -8.20 15.19
C SER A 500 -18.59 -8.84 15.84
N TRP A 501 -17.43 -8.20 15.66
CA TRP A 501 -16.15 -8.73 16.15
C TRP A 501 -15.49 -7.75 17.11
N ARG A 502 -15.14 -8.21 18.31
CA ARG A 502 -14.47 -7.40 19.34
C ARG A 502 -13.46 -8.25 20.09
N GLY A 503 -12.20 -7.84 20.13
CA GLY A 503 -11.24 -8.55 20.99
C GLY A 503 -10.90 -9.98 20.54
N GLY A 504 -11.04 -10.29 19.24
CA GLY A 504 -10.97 -11.69 18.77
C GLY A 504 -12.19 -12.55 19.12
N LEU A 505 -13.19 -11.99 19.80
CA LEU A 505 -14.49 -12.62 20.08
C LEU A 505 -15.54 -12.22 19.05
N VAL A 506 -16.57 -13.05 18.92
CA VAL A 506 -17.73 -12.81 18.06
C VAL A 506 -19.00 -12.63 18.88
N ASP A 507 -19.76 -11.59 18.56
CA ASP A 507 -21.17 -11.44 18.93
C ASP A 507 -22.03 -11.66 17.67
N ALA A 508 -22.65 -12.83 17.56
CA ALA A 508 -23.58 -13.16 16.47
C ALA A 508 -25.03 -13.06 16.97
N THR A 509 -25.91 -12.42 16.20
CA THR A 509 -27.36 -12.37 16.51
C THR A 509 -28.16 -12.92 15.34
N ALA A 510 -28.85 -14.05 15.54
CA ALA A 510 -29.70 -14.66 14.53
C ALA A 510 -31.10 -14.02 14.53
N ARG A 511 -31.68 -13.76 13.35
CA ARG A 511 -33.01 -13.16 13.16
C ARG A 511 -34.17 -14.16 13.33
N ALA A 512 -33.93 -15.46 13.18
CA ALA A 512 -34.97 -16.49 13.21
C ALA A 512 -34.53 -17.68 14.08
N SER A 513 -35.49 -18.55 14.42
CA SER A 513 -35.22 -19.84 15.06
C SER A 513 -34.36 -20.68 14.12
N LEU A 514 -33.09 -20.90 14.49
CA LEU A 514 -32.21 -21.81 13.79
C LEU A 514 -32.76 -23.24 13.92
N ALA A 515 -32.59 -24.06 12.88
CA ALA A 515 -32.95 -25.48 12.94
C ALA A 515 -32.15 -26.23 14.03
N SER A 516 -30.93 -25.76 14.32
CA SER A 516 -30.15 -26.12 15.50
C SER A 516 -29.68 -24.84 16.19
N PRO A 517 -30.02 -24.61 17.47
CA PRO A 517 -29.57 -23.41 18.18
C PRO A 517 -28.11 -23.49 18.63
N PHE A 518 -27.49 -24.68 18.57
CA PHE A 518 -26.11 -24.89 18.98
C PHE A 518 -25.17 -24.99 17.78
N PRO A 519 -24.00 -24.34 17.84
CA PRO A 519 -22.89 -24.59 16.93
C PRO A 519 -22.51 -26.06 16.83
N VAL A 520 -22.46 -26.60 15.60
CA VAL A 520 -22.09 -27.99 15.34
C VAL A 520 -20.67 -28.17 14.79
N SER A 521 -20.02 -27.07 14.38
CA SER A 521 -18.68 -27.07 13.79
C SER A 521 -17.97 -25.73 14.04
N GLY A 522 -16.76 -25.56 13.49
CA GLY A 522 -15.99 -24.32 13.61
C GLY A 522 -15.16 -24.21 14.89
N GLN A 523 -14.29 -23.19 14.93
CA GLN A 523 -13.39 -22.89 16.03
C GLN A 523 -13.96 -21.74 16.88
N TRP A 524 -14.80 -22.08 17.84
CA TRP A 524 -15.38 -21.13 18.79
C TRP A 524 -14.44 -20.90 19.99
N ARG A 525 -14.43 -19.68 20.53
CA ARG A 525 -13.59 -19.26 21.66
C ARG A 525 -14.45 -18.93 22.86
N ALA A 526 -13.92 -19.18 24.06
CA ALA A 526 -14.56 -18.73 25.29
C ALA A 526 -14.81 -17.21 25.24
N GLY A 527 -16.03 -16.80 25.56
CA GLY A 527 -16.49 -15.41 25.44
C GLY A 527 -17.25 -15.10 24.16
N ASP A 528 -17.19 -15.93 23.12
CA ASP A 528 -18.06 -15.79 21.94
C ASP A 528 -19.54 -15.88 22.36
N ARG A 529 -20.40 -15.06 21.75
CA ARG A 529 -21.83 -15.01 22.05
C ARG A 529 -22.67 -15.23 20.81
N LEU A 530 -23.75 -15.99 20.97
CA LEU A 530 -24.82 -16.17 19.99
C LEU A 530 -26.14 -15.74 20.63
N SER A 531 -26.76 -14.69 20.12
CA SER A 531 -28.05 -14.18 20.58
C SER A 531 -29.14 -14.47 19.56
N PHE A 532 -30.39 -14.50 20.00
CA PHE A 532 -31.53 -14.71 19.12
C PHE A 532 -32.48 -13.52 19.22
N ALA A 533 -32.88 -12.95 18.07
CA ALA A 533 -33.81 -11.83 18.03
C ALA A 533 -35.19 -12.19 18.59
N HIS A 534 -35.54 -13.48 18.54
CA HIS A 534 -36.71 -14.04 19.20
C HIS A 534 -36.24 -15.12 20.17
N PRO A 535 -36.67 -15.09 21.45
CA PRO A 535 -36.24 -16.08 22.42
C PRO A 535 -36.60 -17.50 21.97
N LEU A 536 -35.70 -18.44 22.20
CA LEU A 536 -36.00 -19.85 21.98
C LEU A 536 -36.77 -20.37 23.18
N ARG A 537 -38.02 -20.79 22.96
CA ARG A 537 -38.82 -21.45 24.00
C ARG A 537 -38.21 -22.81 24.31
N GLN A 538 -37.75 -22.99 25.54
CA GLN A 538 -37.29 -24.29 26.03
C GLN A 538 -38.47 -25.22 26.31
N SER A 539 -38.19 -26.52 26.34
CA SER A 539 -39.19 -27.55 26.67
C SER A 539 -39.76 -27.42 28.09
N ASP A 540 -39.07 -26.69 28.98
CA ASP A 540 -39.51 -26.38 30.34
C ASP A 540 -40.29 -25.05 30.45
N GLY A 541 -40.57 -24.39 29.33
CA GLY A 541 -41.33 -23.14 29.26
C GLY A 541 -40.52 -21.87 29.47
N ARG A 542 -39.20 -21.94 29.71
CA ARG A 542 -38.34 -20.76 29.84
C ARG A 542 -37.86 -20.25 28.47
N ASP A 543 -37.63 -18.95 28.39
CA ASP A 543 -37.15 -18.28 27.18
C ASP A 543 -35.62 -18.14 27.21
N ALA A 544 -34.94 -18.77 26.26
CA ALA A 544 -33.50 -18.60 26.06
C ALA A 544 -33.24 -17.40 25.13
N ILE A 545 -32.52 -16.39 25.61
CA ILE A 545 -32.21 -15.18 24.83
C ILE A 545 -30.85 -15.27 24.11
N GLY A 546 -29.99 -16.20 24.51
CA GLY A 546 -28.71 -16.43 23.87
C GLY A 546 -27.88 -17.55 24.48
N LEU A 547 -26.66 -17.68 23.97
CA LEU A 547 -25.63 -18.63 24.35
C LEU A 547 -24.31 -17.89 24.51
N ILE A 548 -23.52 -18.22 25.53
CA ILE A 548 -22.12 -17.77 25.68
C ILE A 548 -21.23 -19.00 25.70
N CYS A 549 -20.20 -19.01 24.85
CA CYS A 549 -19.16 -20.04 24.91
C CYS A 549 -18.39 -19.86 26.23
N SER A 550 -18.48 -20.84 27.13
CA SER A 550 -17.77 -20.80 28.41
C SER A 550 -16.38 -21.39 28.28
N ALA A 551 -15.43 -20.92 29.10
CA ALA A 551 -14.18 -21.62 29.30
C ALA A 551 -14.45 -22.72 30.33
N ASP A 552 -14.58 -23.96 29.91
CA ASP A 552 -14.46 -25.07 30.85
C ASP A 552 -13.58 -26.20 30.30
N THR A 553 -12.99 -26.90 31.26
CA THR A 553 -11.63 -27.42 31.28
C THR A 553 -11.36 -28.68 30.46
N GLN A 554 -10.13 -28.76 29.91
CA GLN A 554 -9.37 -29.98 29.62
C GLN A 554 -10.18 -31.24 29.27
N THR A 555 -10.48 -31.47 27.99
CA THR A 555 -10.34 -32.81 27.37
C THR A 555 -10.49 -32.71 25.86
N LYS A 556 -9.74 -33.56 25.15
CA LYS A 556 -9.66 -33.61 23.70
C LYS A 556 -11.05 -33.91 23.09
N VAL A 557 -11.40 -33.14 22.05
CA VAL A 557 -12.52 -33.30 21.07
C VAL A 557 -13.79 -32.44 21.31
N GLN A 558 -13.79 -31.27 20.65
CA GLN A 558 -14.84 -30.67 19.80
C GLN A 558 -16.32 -30.72 20.23
N ARG A 559 -16.69 -30.10 21.36
CA ARG A 559 -17.93 -29.30 21.46
C ARG A 559 -17.61 -28.05 22.27
N ALA A 560 -17.92 -26.88 21.73
CA ALA A 560 -17.86 -25.65 22.51
C ALA A 560 -18.99 -25.69 23.56
N ASP A 561 -18.65 -25.59 24.84
CA ASP A 561 -19.62 -25.60 25.92
C ASP A 561 -20.34 -24.25 26.02
N PHE A 562 -21.48 -24.17 25.35
CA PHE A 562 -22.35 -23.01 25.40
C PHE A 562 -23.24 -23.05 26.64
N ARG A 563 -23.10 -22.05 27.50
CA ARG A 563 -24.03 -21.81 28.61
C ARG A 563 -25.19 -20.96 28.12
N LEU A 564 -26.40 -21.38 28.49
CA LEU A 564 -27.63 -20.71 28.11
C LEU A 564 -27.80 -19.40 28.90
N LEU A 565 -28.06 -18.30 28.20
CA LEU A 565 -28.52 -17.05 28.80
C LEU A 565 -30.04 -17.09 28.88
N ILE A 566 -30.57 -17.17 30.10
CA ILE A 566 -32.00 -17.11 30.39
C ILE A 566 -32.35 -15.65 30.72
N ALA A 567 -33.39 -15.09 30.11
CA ALA A 567 -33.94 -13.81 30.54
C ALA A 567 -34.61 -13.99 31.91
N SER A 568 -34.19 -13.21 32.90
CA SER A 568 -34.81 -13.16 34.23
C SER A 568 -36.17 -12.50 34.21
#